data_AF-A0A966MNM1-F1
#
_entry.id   AF-A0A966MNM1-F1
#
_cell.length_a   1.000
_cell.length_b   1.000
_cell.length_c   1.000
_cell.angle_alpha   90.00
_cell.angle_beta   90.00
_cell.angle_gamma   90.00
#
_symmetry.space_group_name_H-M   'P 1'
#
loop_
_entity.id
_entity.type
_entity.pdbx_description
1 polymer ?
#
loop_
_entity_poly.entity_id
_entity_poly.type
_entity_poly.pdbx_seq_one_letter_code
_entity_poly.pdbx_strand_id
1 'polypeptide(L)'
;MSRDPSYGIVDRDYGLHLATRSPDDDGPIWMVNLMRYRERAVYADGSDEGRSGREADDEYAPVDVLTDIGAEISFLAEVETQALGTGPAWDRVAVVRYPTRRAFIDMQSRSDFRERHVHKEAGMAATIVMACVPMAVPALPEGIEEVDWAAVPHPPTDDDGPMMVIHVLSFHDPGGAERTPEHMSAYQRVAAESAAAQGIRIGGWFSVEGTILGDGRRWHQVRFNEFPSRRAFMAVVNDPRRLEAQRDHREVAIADTYTLMTRATVPFRPLS
;
A
#
# COMPACT_ATOMS: atom_id res chain seq x y z
N MET A 1 16.06 27.30 -1.03
CA MET A 1 16.01 25.98 -0.36
C MET A 1 14.58 25.49 -0.47
N SER A 2 14.33 24.34 -1.10
CA SER A 2 12.97 23.77 -1.09
C SER A 2 12.63 23.42 0.36
N ARG A 3 11.53 23.95 0.87
CA ARG A 3 11.03 23.64 2.21
C ARG A 3 10.58 22.17 2.20
N ASP A 4 10.86 21.44 3.27
CA ASP A 4 10.32 20.08 3.41
C ASP A 4 8.79 20.14 3.45
N PRO A 5 8.10 19.15 2.85
CA PRO A 5 6.64 19.09 2.86
C PRO A 5 6.12 19.04 4.30
N SER A 6 4.99 19.70 4.58
CA SER A 6 4.43 19.72 5.94
C SER A 6 3.83 18.38 6.40
N TYR A 7 3.68 17.42 5.48
CA TYR A 7 2.92 16.19 5.65
C TYR A 7 3.80 14.93 5.74
N GLY A 8 5.11 15.07 5.92
CA GLY A 8 6.02 13.95 6.16
C GLY A 8 7.49 14.35 6.21
N ILE A 9 8.32 13.39 6.64
CA ILE A 9 9.78 13.50 6.71
C ILE A 9 10.37 12.91 5.43
N VAL A 10 11.10 13.72 4.67
CA VAL A 10 11.80 13.29 3.45
C VAL A 10 13.08 12.54 3.82
N ASP A 11 13.22 11.31 3.36
CA ASP A 11 14.47 10.56 3.43
C ASP A 11 15.36 10.93 2.24
N ARG A 12 16.27 11.89 2.46
CA ARG A 12 17.17 12.41 1.42
C ARG A 12 18.25 11.41 1.04
N ASP A 13 18.67 10.55 1.96
CA ASP A 13 19.69 9.53 1.70
C ASP A 13 19.10 8.46 0.79
N TYR A 14 17.85 8.04 1.06
CA TYR A 14 17.13 7.15 0.18
C TYR A 14 16.80 7.80 -1.17
N GLY A 15 16.45 9.09 -1.19
CA GLY A 15 16.28 9.85 -2.44
C GLY A 15 17.56 9.85 -3.30
N LEU A 16 18.73 10.04 -2.68
CA LEU A 16 20.01 9.95 -3.36
C LEU A 16 20.32 8.52 -3.83
N HIS A 17 19.98 7.51 -3.01
CA HIS A 17 20.11 6.10 -3.40
C HIS A 17 19.31 5.78 -4.68
N LEU A 18 18.07 6.26 -4.78
CA LEU A 18 17.25 6.12 -5.99
C LEU A 18 17.87 6.86 -7.19
N ALA A 19 18.38 8.08 -6.96
CA ALA A 19 18.94 8.93 -8.03
C ALA A 19 20.28 8.42 -8.59
N THR A 20 21.02 7.62 -7.83
CA THR A 20 22.39 7.20 -8.16
C THR A 20 22.52 5.71 -8.50
N ARG A 21 21.40 4.98 -8.65
CA ARG A 21 21.44 3.58 -9.06
C ARG A 21 22.12 3.40 -10.43
N SER A 22 22.90 2.32 -10.50
CA SER A 22 23.46 1.84 -11.77
C SER A 22 22.32 1.51 -12.73
N PRO A 23 22.50 1.62 -14.06
CA PRO A 23 21.48 1.21 -15.02
C PRO A 23 21.01 -0.23 -14.86
N ASP A 24 21.88 -1.14 -14.40
CA ASP A 24 21.56 -2.56 -14.18
C ASP A 24 20.63 -2.78 -12.97
N ASP A 25 20.64 -1.85 -12.00
CA ASP A 25 19.83 -1.91 -10.77
C ASP A 25 18.64 -0.93 -10.77
N ASP A 26 18.44 -0.17 -11.85
CA ASP A 26 17.43 0.89 -11.99
C ASP A 26 16.10 0.35 -12.56
N GLY A 27 15.74 -0.88 -12.20
CA GLY A 27 14.51 -1.53 -12.66
C GLY A 27 13.22 -0.84 -12.16
N PRO A 28 12.05 -1.42 -12.47
CA PRO A 28 10.77 -0.85 -12.08
C PRO A 28 10.60 -0.80 -10.56
N ILE A 29 9.76 0.14 -10.11
CA ILE A 29 9.44 0.33 -8.69
C ILE A 29 7.97 0.70 -8.51
N TRP A 30 7.37 0.24 -7.42
CA TRP A 30 5.98 0.48 -7.05
C TRP A 30 5.95 1.38 -5.82
N MET A 31 5.51 2.61 -6.01
CA MET A 31 5.39 3.59 -4.93
C MET A 31 4.03 3.42 -4.26
N VAL A 32 4.01 2.78 -3.08
CA VAL A 32 2.81 2.62 -2.26
C VAL A 32 2.64 3.85 -1.38
N ASN A 33 1.54 4.56 -1.55
CA ASN A 33 1.21 5.79 -0.85
C ASN A 33 0.06 5.54 0.12
N LEU A 34 0.26 5.80 1.41
CA LEU A 34 -0.82 5.98 2.39
C LEU A 34 -1.08 7.47 2.54
N MET A 35 -2.34 7.90 2.45
CA MET A 35 -2.71 9.31 2.38
C MET A 35 -3.77 9.65 3.42
N ARG A 36 -3.49 10.68 4.23
CA ARG A 36 -4.44 11.30 5.15
C ARG A 36 -4.68 12.72 4.66
N TYR A 37 -5.93 13.08 4.43
CA TYR A 37 -6.30 14.41 3.97
C TYR A 37 -6.66 15.32 5.14
N ARG A 38 -6.46 16.62 4.94
CA ARG A 38 -7.06 17.66 5.77
C ARG A 38 -8.55 17.73 5.48
N GLU A 39 -9.33 18.10 6.49
CA GLU A 39 -10.76 18.38 6.31
C GLU A 39 -10.98 19.54 5.33
N ARG A 40 -10.16 20.60 5.44
CA ARG A 40 -10.08 21.71 4.48
C ARG A 40 -8.66 21.88 3.98
N ALA A 41 -8.51 22.13 2.68
CA ALA A 41 -7.24 22.49 2.08
C ALA A 41 -6.78 23.86 2.59
N VAL A 42 -5.47 24.06 2.68
CA VAL A 42 -4.87 25.32 3.10
C VAL A 42 -3.80 25.74 2.10
N TYR A 43 -4.18 26.55 1.11
CA TYR A 43 -3.24 27.11 0.14
C TYR A 43 -2.52 28.32 0.72
N ALA A 44 -1.22 28.44 0.43
CA ALA A 44 -0.40 29.53 0.98
C ALA A 44 -0.83 30.92 0.52
N ASP A 45 -1.46 31.02 -0.65
CA ASP A 45 -2.02 32.26 -1.22
C ASP A 45 -3.48 32.50 -0.82
N GLY A 46 -4.08 31.60 -0.03
CA GLY A 46 -5.49 31.68 0.38
C GLY A 46 -6.49 31.28 -0.70
N SER A 47 -6.04 30.70 -1.81
CA SER A 47 -6.91 30.25 -2.92
C SER A 47 -7.60 28.91 -2.65
N ASP A 48 -7.90 28.56 -1.40
CA ASP A 48 -8.55 27.28 -1.09
C ASP A 48 -10.00 27.20 -1.58
N GLU A 49 -10.70 28.33 -1.65
CA GLU A 49 -12.11 28.42 -2.11
C GLU A 49 -13.04 27.43 -1.39
N GLY A 50 -12.71 27.06 -0.16
CA GLY A 50 -13.45 26.10 0.63
C GLY A 50 -13.25 24.62 0.26
N ARG A 51 -12.33 24.29 -0.65
CA ARG A 51 -11.98 22.92 -1.04
C ARG A 51 -11.54 22.08 0.16
N SER A 52 -11.94 20.82 0.17
CA SER A 52 -11.41 19.80 1.07
C SER A 52 -9.99 19.40 0.69
N GLY A 53 -9.26 18.79 1.62
CA GLY A 53 -7.92 18.30 1.31
C GLY A 53 -7.90 17.19 0.26
N ARG A 54 -8.98 16.42 0.16
CA ARG A 54 -9.17 15.39 -0.86
C ARG A 54 -9.36 15.99 -2.25
N GLU A 55 -10.21 17.01 -2.39
CA GLU A 55 -10.42 17.70 -3.66
C GLU A 55 -9.13 18.34 -4.16
N ALA A 56 -8.32 18.92 -3.26
CA ALA A 56 -7.00 19.42 -3.60
C ALA A 56 -6.06 18.28 -4.07
N ASP A 57 -6.02 17.13 -3.41
CA ASP A 57 -5.19 16.00 -3.87
C ASP A 57 -5.68 15.40 -5.20
N ASP A 58 -6.98 15.42 -5.47
CA ASP A 58 -7.54 15.00 -6.75
C ASP A 58 -7.13 15.98 -7.89
N GLU A 59 -7.01 17.29 -7.63
CA GLU A 59 -6.43 18.27 -8.57
C GLU A 59 -4.92 18.05 -8.79
N TYR A 60 -4.21 17.58 -7.76
CA TYR A 60 -2.79 17.23 -7.85
C TYR A 60 -2.56 16.03 -8.79
N ALA A 61 -3.47 15.04 -8.82
CA ALA A 61 -3.30 13.76 -9.51
C ALA A 61 -2.75 13.93 -10.95
N PRO A 62 -1.45 13.67 -11.19
CA PRO A 62 -0.78 14.14 -12.38
C PRO A 62 -0.83 13.07 -13.49
N VAL A 63 -2.04 12.63 -13.85
CA VAL A 63 -2.26 11.48 -14.74
C VAL A 63 -1.51 11.64 -16.07
N ASP A 64 -1.54 12.83 -16.66
CA ASP A 64 -0.86 13.11 -17.93
C ASP A 64 0.68 13.02 -17.79
N VAL A 65 1.23 13.63 -16.73
CA VAL A 65 2.68 13.62 -16.45
C VAL A 65 3.18 12.20 -16.17
N LEU A 66 2.40 11.40 -15.43
CA LEU A 66 2.72 10.00 -15.16
C LEU A 66 2.74 9.19 -16.45
N THR A 67 1.76 9.41 -17.32
CA THR A 67 1.67 8.71 -18.61
C THR A 67 2.87 9.03 -19.50
N ASP A 68 3.29 10.30 -19.57
CA ASP A 68 4.44 10.76 -20.37
C ASP A 68 5.76 10.06 -19.99
N ILE A 69 5.93 9.69 -18.73
CA ILE A 69 7.14 9.02 -18.22
C ILE A 69 6.99 7.50 -18.13
N GLY A 70 5.90 6.94 -18.66
CA GLY A 70 5.59 5.52 -18.60
C GLY A 70 5.23 5.01 -17.20
N ALA A 71 4.86 5.90 -16.28
CA ALA A 71 4.33 5.54 -14.97
C ALA A 71 2.83 5.25 -15.04
N GLU A 72 2.36 4.33 -14.20
CA GLU A 72 0.98 3.84 -14.21
C GLU A 72 0.42 3.78 -12.79
N ILE A 73 -0.76 4.36 -12.59
CA ILE A 73 -1.55 4.12 -11.38
C ILE A 73 -2.04 2.67 -11.44
N SER A 74 -1.33 1.78 -10.75
CA SER A 74 -1.59 0.35 -10.75
C SER A 74 -2.70 -0.06 -9.78
N PHE A 75 -2.94 0.76 -8.76
CA PHE A 75 -4.00 0.53 -7.77
C PHE A 75 -4.39 1.83 -7.08
N LEU A 76 -5.69 1.99 -6.80
CA LEU A 76 -6.25 3.08 -6.02
C LEU A 76 -7.42 2.54 -5.20
N ALA A 77 -7.43 2.81 -3.90
CA ALA A 77 -8.51 2.38 -3.01
C ALA A 77 -8.78 3.35 -1.89
N GLU A 78 -10.06 3.45 -1.51
CA GLU A 78 -10.51 4.18 -0.33
C GLU A 78 -10.44 3.26 0.89
N VAL A 79 -9.95 3.79 2.01
CA VAL A 79 -9.88 3.04 3.28
C VAL A 79 -11.23 3.14 3.98
N GLU A 80 -11.88 2.00 4.16
CA GLU A 80 -13.16 1.93 4.88
C GLU A 80 -12.96 1.66 6.37
N THR A 81 -11.93 0.89 6.71
CA THR A 81 -11.67 0.48 8.09
C THR A 81 -10.17 0.24 8.29
N GLN A 82 -9.58 0.93 9.26
CA GLN A 82 -8.23 0.64 9.75
C GLN A 82 -8.34 -0.28 10.97
N ALA A 83 -8.16 -1.58 10.76
CA ALA A 83 -8.32 -2.59 11.80
C ALA A 83 -7.15 -2.63 12.78
N LEU A 84 -5.93 -2.37 12.28
CA LEU A 84 -4.71 -2.29 13.08
C LEU A 84 -3.84 -1.12 12.63
N GLY A 85 -3.03 -0.62 13.56
CA GLY A 85 -1.94 0.33 13.31
C GLY A 85 -2.08 1.65 14.05
N THR A 86 -0.95 2.15 14.51
CA THR A 86 -0.82 3.40 15.25
C THR A 86 -0.48 4.55 14.30
N GLY A 87 -1.00 5.75 14.58
CA GLY A 87 -0.79 6.94 13.75
C GLY A 87 -2.08 7.44 13.09
N PRO A 88 -1.99 8.12 11.94
CA PRO A 88 -3.16 8.65 11.25
C PRO A 88 -4.16 7.55 10.86
N ALA A 89 -5.44 7.91 10.81
CA ALA A 89 -6.46 7.11 10.15
C ALA A 89 -6.38 7.41 8.65
N TRP A 90 -5.77 6.51 7.89
CA TRP A 90 -5.56 6.72 6.45
C TRP A 90 -6.90 6.79 5.71
N ASP A 91 -7.00 7.69 4.73
CA ASP A 91 -8.21 7.87 3.93
C ASP A 91 -8.11 7.11 2.60
N ARG A 92 -6.91 7.08 2.00
CA ARG A 92 -6.69 6.48 0.67
C ARG A 92 -5.35 5.77 0.57
N VAL A 93 -5.32 4.69 -0.22
CA VAL A 93 -4.09 4.01 -0.65
C VAL A 93 -3.96 4.08 -2.16
N ALA A 94 -2.78 4.43 -2.66
CA ALA A 94 -2.46 4.41 -4.09
C ALA A 94 -1.15 3.66 -4.34
N VAL A 95 -1.07 2.96 -5.46
CA VAL A 95 0.17 2.36 -5.95
C VAL A 95 0.43 2.89 -7.34
N VAL A 96 1.58 3.54 -7.52
CA VAL A 96 2.06 4.01 -8.81
C VAL A 96 3.30 3.22 -9.18
N ARG A 97 3.26 2.52 -10.30
CA ARG A 97 4.42 1.85 -10.89
C ARG A 97 5.18 2.84 -11.75
N TYR A 98 6.48 2.91 -11.56
CA TYR A 98 7.41 3.61 -12.45
C TYR A 98 8.26 2.58 -13.20
N PRO A 99 8.63 2.84 -14.47
CA PRO A 99 9.42 1.91 -15.27
C PRO A 99 10.85 1.76 -14.73
N THR A 100 11.38 2.82 -14.12
CA THR A 100 12.69 2.87 -13.44
C THR A 100 12.59 3.71 -12.16
N ARG A 101 13.56 3.57 -11.25
CA ARG A 101 13.65 4.45 -10.07
C ARG A 101 14.02 5.87 -10.46
N ARG A 102 14.87 6.01 -11.47
CA ARG A 102 15.22 7.31 -12.05
C ARG A 102 14.02 8.02 -12.67
N ALA A 103 13.08 7.32 -13.29
CA ALA A 103 11.85 7.94 -13.78
C ALA A 103 11.05 8.62 -12.66
N PHE A 104 11.00 8.01 -11.47
CA PHE A 104 10.41 8.65 -10.28
C PHE A 104 11.19 9.90 -9.88
N ILE A 105 12.53 9.86 -9.83
CA ILE A 105 13.37 11.01 -9.44
C ILE A 105 13.30 12.15 -10.46
N ASP A 106 13.38 11.84 -11.75
CA ASP A 106 13.34 12.83 -12.84
C ASP A 106 12.00 13.57 -12.86
N MET A 107 10.90 12.85 -12.57
CA MET A 107 9.57 13.45 -12.42
C MET A 107 9.55 14.56 -11.35
N GLN A 108 10.20 14.35 -10.21
CA GLN A 108 10.25 15.35 -9.13
C GLN A 108 10.88 16.68 -9.57
N SER A 109 11.70 16.66 -10.63
CA SER A 109 12.40 17.84 -11.16
C SER A 109 11.63 18.55 -12.28
N ARG A 110 10.59 17.94 -12.87
CA ARG A 110 9.80 18.55 -13.94
C ARG A 110 9.01 19.77 -13.42
N SER A 111 8.96 20.84 -14.21
CA SER A 111 8.25 22.07 -13.82
C SER A 111 6.74 21.86 -13.69
N ASP A 112 6.13 21.17 -14.64
CA ASP A 112 4.70 20.85 -14.68
C ASP A 112 4.24 20.01 -13.47
N PHE A 113 5.11 19.15 -12.95
CA PHE A 113 4.87 18.38 -11.73
C PHE A 113 5.10 19.23 -10.47
N ARG A 114 6.16 20.06 -10.45
CA ARG A 114 6.48 20.95 -9.33
C ARG A 114 5.38 21.99 -9.09
N GLU A 115 4.80 22.54 -10.14
CA GLU A 115 3.70 23.50 -10.07
C GLU A 115 2.47 22.90 -9.38
N ARG A 116 2.21 21.60 -9.55
CA ARG A 116 1.08 20.90 -8.91
C ARG A 116 1.27 20.64 -7.42
N HIS A 117 2.50 20.65 -6.89
CA HIS A 117 2.76 20.33 -5.49
C HIS A 117 2.03 21.25 -4.51
N VAL A 118 1.64 22.46 -4.94
CA VAL A 118 0.83 23.38 -4.13
C VAL A 118 -0.48 22.74 -3.66
N HIS A 119 -1.10 21.93 -4.51
CA HIS A 119 -2.35 21.23 -4.19
C HIS A 119 -2.14 20.12 -3.16
N LYS A 120 -1.07 19.30 -3.34
CA LYS A 120 -0.70 18.26 -2.37
C LYS A 120 -0.31 18.85 -1.02
N GLU A 121 0.46 19.94 -1.03
CA GLU A 121 0.84 20.68 0.18
C GLU A 121 -0.38 21.25 0.90
N ALA A 122 -1.36 21.77 0.16
CA ALA A 122 -2.59 22.31 0.73
C ALA A 122 -3.50 21.21 1.31
N GLY A 123 -3.62 20.07 0.64
CA GLY A 123 -4.60 19.04 0.98
C GLY A 123 -4.11 17.93 1.91
N MET A 124 -2.83 17.56 1.87
CA MET A 124 -2.30 16.40 2.58
C MET A 124 -1.98 16.73 4.05
N ALA A 125 -2.59 16.02 4.99
CA ALA A 125 -2.28 16.14 6.42
C ALA A 125 -1.09 15.25 6.82
N ALA A 126 -1.02 14.04 6.27
CA ALA A 126 0.10 13.11 6.47
C ALA A 126 0.20 12.14 5.29
N THR A 127 1.41 11.65 4.99
CA THR A 127 1.60 10.57 4.02
C THR A 127 2.76 9.66 4.37
N ILE A 128 2.68 8.42 3.91
CA ILE A 128 3.82 7.50 3.83
C ILE A 128 3.93 7.04 2.38
N VAL A 129 5.10 7.20 1.78
CA VAL A 129 5.44 6.77 0.43
C VAL A 129 6.56 5.75 0.51
N MET A 130 6.16 4.48 0.38
CA MET A 130 7.06 3.33 0.39
C MET A 130 7.43 2.96 -1.04
N ALA A 131 8.71 2.73 -1.25
CA ALA A 131 9.30 2.35 -2.52
C ALA A 131 9.48 0.84 -2.52
N CYS A 132 8.69 0.15 -3.34
CA CYS A 132 8.48 -1.28 -3.20
C CYS A 132 8.82 -2.05 -4.48
N VAL A 133 9.23 -3.31 -4.34
CA VAL A 133 9.41 -4.25 -5.45
C VAL A 133 8.58 -5.51 -5.22
N PRO A 134 8.05 -6.15 -6.28
CA PRO A 134 7.29 -7.38 -6.15
C PRO A 134 8.15 -8.46 -5.48
N MET A 135 7.54 -9.21 -4.58
CA MET A 135 8.17 -10.37 -3.95
C MET A 135 7.39 -11.64 -4.28
N ALA A 136 8.07 -12.78 -4.18
CA ALA A 136 7.43 -14.07 -4.38
C ALA A 136 6.31 -14.29 -3.35
N VAL A 137 5.14 -14.68 -3.85
CA VAL A 137 4.00 -15.10 -3.03
C VAL A 137 4.13 -16.61 -2.80
N PRO A 138 3.95 -17.11 -1.56
CA PRO A 138 3.92 -18.54 -1.30
C PRO A 138 2.84 -19.24 -2.14
N ALA A 139 3.15 -20.41 -2.68
CA ALA A 139 2.13 -21.25 -3.32
C ALA A 139 1.06 -21.63 -2.29
N LEU A 140 -0.17 -21.87 -2.78
CA LEU A 140 -1.21 -22.47 -1.96
C LEU A 140 -0.74 -23.84 -1.44
N PRO A 141 -1.15 -24.25 -0.22
CA PRO A 141 -0.88 -25.59 0.27
C PRO A 141 -1.37 -26.66 -0.72
N GLU A 142 -0.69 -27.80 -0.75
CA GLU A 142 -1.05 -28.92 -1.63
C GLU A 142 -2.52 -29.34 -1.40
N GLY A 143 -3.25 -29.56 -2.50
CA GLY A 143 -4.68 -29.92 -2.46
C GLY A 143 -5.64 -28.75 -2.25
N ILE A 144 -5.14 -27.51 -2.14
CA ILE A 144 -5.96 -26.31 -2.09
C ILE A 144 -5.94 -25.62 -3.46
N GLU A 145 -7.11 -25.56 -4.07
CA GLU A 145 -7.31 -24.87 -5.34
C GLU A 145 -8.00 -23.53 -5.16
N GLU A 146 -7.85 -22.68 -6.17
CA GLU A 146 -8.60 -21.45 -6.30
C GLU A 146 -10.10 -21.77 -6.51
N VAL A 147 -10.95 -21.32 -5.58
CA VAL A 147 -12.40 -21.58 -5.59
C VAL A 147 -13.16 -20.43 -6.23
N ASP A 148 -14.06 -20.70 -7.18
CA ASP A 148 -14.99 -19.70 -7.73
C ASP A 148 -15.69 -18.93 -6.58
N TRP A 149 -15.65 -17.60 -6.63
CA TRP A 149 -16.29 -16.75 -5.63
C TRP A 149 -17.80 -16.96 -5.52
N ALA A 150 -18.47 -17.49 -6.55
CA ALA A 150 -19.87 -17.88 -6.45
C ALA A 150 -20.10 -19.12 -5.54
N ALA A 151 -19.06 -19.92 -5.30
CA ALA A 151 -19.11 -21.18 -4.55
C ALA A 151 -18.54 -21.09 -3.12
N VAL A 152 -17.98 -19.94 -2.71
CA VAL A 152 -17.47 -19.75 -1.35
C VAL A 152 -18.60 -19.56 -0.33
N PRO A 153 -18.38 -19.77 0.99
CA PRO A 153 -19.42 -19.61 2.01
C PRO A 153 -20.01 -18.19 2.09
N HIS A 154 -19.22 -17.18 1.72
CA HIS A 154 -19.57 -15.76 1.78
C HIS A 154 -19.27 -15.06 0.44
N PRO A 155 -20.06 -15.36 -0.61
CA PRO A 155 -19.85 -14.80 -1.95
C PRO A 155 -20.07 -13.27 -1.95
N PRO A 156 -19.57 -12.55 -2.96
CA PRO A 156 -19.84 -11.12 -3.11
C PRO A 156 -21.35 -10.87 -3.29
N THR A 157 -21.83 -9.77 -2.72
CA THR A 157 -23.19 -9.24 -2.96
C THR A 157 -23.11 -7.74 -3.24
N ASP A 158 -24.19 -7.14 -3.74
CA ASP A 158 -24.23 -5.68 -4.01
C ASP A 158 -23.86 -4.84 -2.77
N ASP A 159 -24.28 -5.29 -1.57
CA ASP A 159 -24.01 -4.60 -0.29
C ASP A 159 -22.68 -5.00 0.38
N ASP A 160 -22.05 -6.09 -0.08
CA ASP A 160 -20.87 -6.70 0.56
C ASP A 160 -19.97 -7.31 -0.52
N GLY A 161 -19.55 -6.42 -1.43
CA GLY A 161 -18.76 -6.79 -2.60
C GLY A 161 -17.27 -6.98 -2.30
N PRO A 162 -16.47 -7.20 -3.35
CA PRO A 162 -15.04 -7.45 -3.22
C PRO A 162 -14.32 -6.32 -2.49
N MET A 163 -13.37 -6.71 -1.65
CA MET A 163 -12.58 -5.77 -0.87
C MET A 163 -11.10 -6.18 -0.84
N MET A 164 -10.24 -5.19 -0.70
CA MET A 164 -8.80 -5.39 -0.59
C MET A 164 -8.36 -5.16 0.85
N VAL A 165 -7.77 -6.19 1.46
CA VAL A 165 -7.09 -6.10 2.75
C VAL A 165 -5.60 -5.84 2.52
N ILE A 166 -5.17 -4.64 2.87
CA ILE A 166 -3.79 -4.19 2.72
C ILE A 166 -3.09 -4.29 4.07
N HIS A 167 -2.00 -5.05 4.11
CA HIS A 167 -1.12 -5.11 5.27
C HIS A 167 0.16 -4.35 4.97
N VAL A 168 0.50 -3.39 5.82
CA VAL A 168 1.85 -2.80 5.87
C VAL A 168 2.53 -3.38 7.09
N LEU A 169 3.69 -4.01 6.91
CA LEU A 169 4.30 -4.88 7.91
C LEU A 169 5.72 -4.43 8.21
N SER A 170 6.02 -4.29 9.50
CA SER A 170 7.36 -4.26 10.05
C SER A 170 7.56 -5.48 10.94
N PHE A 171 8.80 -5.95 11.03
CA PHE A 171 9.16 -7.22 11.66
C PHE A 171 10.34 -6.99 12.61
N HIS A 172 10.46 -7.84 13.63
CA HIS A 172 11.65 -7.83 14.48
C HIS A 172 12.90 -8.36 13.76
N ASP A 173 12.74 -9.24 12.75
CA ASP A 173 13.83 -9.68 11.89
C ASP A 173 14.25 -8.54 10.95
N PRO A 174 15.52 -8.07 10.99
CA PRO A 174 15.99 -6.98 10.14
C PRO A 174 15.98 -7.31 8.63
N GLY A 175 16.05 -8.60 8.27
CA GLY A 175 15.94 -9.12 6.90
C GLY A 175 14.49 -9.37 6.46
N GLY A 176 13.52 -8.86 7.20
CA GLY A 176 12.10 -9.02 6.91
C GLY A 176 11.65 -8.38 5.59
N ALA A 177 12.48 -7.53 4.97
CA ALA A 177 12.20 -6.96 3.66
C ALA A 177 12.46 -7.98 2.54
N GLU A 178 13.59 -8.70 2.59
CA GLU A 178 13.99 -9.63 1.53
C GLU A 178 13.28 -11.00 1.64
N ARG A 179 12.91 -11.39 2.86
CA ARG A 179 12.26 -12.68 3.14
C ARG A 179 11.17 -12.56 4.18
N THR A 180 10.18 -13.42 4.10
CA THR A 180 9.19 -13.53 5.19
C THR A 180 9.86 -14.22 6.40
N PRO A 181 9.83 -13.61 7.61
CA PRO A 181 10.41 -14.23 8.80
C PRO A 181 9.75 -15.56 9.15
N GLU A 182 10.51 -16.48 9.76
CA GLU A 182 10.06 -17.86 10.03
C GLU A 182 8.73 -17.94 10.79
N HIS A 183 8.60 -17.18 11.87
CA HIS A 183 7.33 -17.08 12.61
C HIS A 183 6.20 -16.56 11.73
N MET A 184 6.44 -15.53 10.91
CA MET A 184 5.40 -15.03 10.01
C MET A 184 5.01 -16.08 8.94
N SER A 185 5.97 -16.87 8.45
CA SER A 185 5.71 -18.00 7.54
C SER A 185 4.90 -19.11 8.22
N ALA A 186 5.18 -19.43 9.49
CA ALA A 186 4.41 -20.39 10.26
C ALA A 186 2.94 -19.95 10.43
N TYR A 187 2.72 -18.69 10.81
CA TYR A 187 1.39 -18.09 10.88
C TYR A 187 0.64 -18.16 9.53
N GLN A 188 1.32 -17.81 8.44
CA GLN A 188 0.73 -17.78 7.11
C GLN A 188 0.24 -19.15 6.64
N ARG A 189 0.97 -20.23 6.92
CA ARG A 189 0.55 -21.58 6.51
C ARG A 189 -0.83 -21.90 7.07
N VAL A 190 -1.07 -21.60 8.35
CA VAL A 190 -2.36 -21.80 9.00
C VAL A 190 -3.42 -20.85 8.44
N ALA A 191 -3.08 -19.57 8.29
CA ALA A 191 -4.02 -18.57 7.77
C ALA A 191 -4.42 -18.82 6.31
N ALA A 192 -3.52 -19.38 5.49
CA ALA A 192 -3.74 -19.64 4.07
C ALA A 192 -4.84 -20.67 3.82
N GLU A 193 -4.92 -21.74 4.63
CA GLU A 193 -5.99 -22.74 4.52
C GLU A 193 -7.37 -22.10 4.72
N SER A 194 -7.50 -21.32 5.80
CA SER A 194 -8.73 -20.60 6.13
C SER A 194 -9.09 -19.58 5.07
N ALA A 195 -8.10 -18.80 4.60
CA ALA A 195 -8.30 -17.77 3.59
C ALA A 195 -8.66 -18.35 2.22
N ALA A 196 -8.05 -19.48 1.82
CA ALA A 196 -8.37 -20.14 0.57
C ALA A 196 -9.80 -20.67 0.53
N ALA A 197 -10.28 -21.26 1.64
CA ALA A 197 -11.68 -21.66 1.78
C ALA A 197 -12.67 -20.49 1.68
N GLN A 198 -12.22 -19.27 1.94
CA GLN A 198 -12.98 -18.02 1.82
C GLN A 198 -12.75 -17.29 0.49
N GLY A 199 -12.00 -17.88 -0.45
CA GLY A 199 -11.77 -17.32 -1.77
C GLY A 199 -10.74 -16.20 -1.85
N ILE A 200 -9.76 -16.13 -0.94
CA ILE A 200 -8.69 -15.12 -1.05
C ILE A 200 -8.04 -15.12 -2.44
N ARG A 201 -7.73 -13.93 -2.95
CA ARG A 201 -6.84 -13.72 -4.11
C ARG A 201 -5.70 -12.80 -3.71
N ILE A 202 -4.50 -13.10 -4.17
CA ILE A 202 -3.33 -12.27 -3.85
C ILE A 202 -3.17 -11.23 -4.95
N GLY A 203 -3.52 -9.98 -4.65
CA GLY A 203 -3.37 -8.85 -5.58
C GLY A 203 -1.91 -8.48 -5.82
N GLY A 204 -1.04 -8.74 -4.82
CA GLY A 204 0.40 -8.57 -4.95
C GLY A 204 1.06 -8.40 -3.58
N TRP A 205 2.22 -9.03 -3.40
CA TRP A 205 3.07 -8.78 -2.24
C TRP A 205 4.32 -8.07 -2.69
N PHE A 206 4.77 -7.12 -1.89
CA PHE A 206 5.91 -6.28 -2.19
C PHE A 206 6.83 -6.19 -0.99
N SER A 207 8.14 -6.26 -1.22
CA SER A 207 9.14 -5.82 -0.26
C SER A 207 9.30 -4.31 -0.35
N VAL A 208 9.56 -3.67 0.79
CA VAL A 208 9.83 -2.24 0.90
C VAL A 208 11.34 -2.05 0.92
N GLU A 209 11.90 -1.45 -0.13
CA GLU A 209 13.33 -1.11 -0.20
C GLU A 209 13.66 0.12 0.66
N GLY A 210 12.71 1.04 0.77
CA GLY A 210 12.84 2.25 1.59
C GLY A 210 11.57 3.09 1.59
N THR A 211 11.54 4.10 2.46
CA THR A 211 10.42 5.05 2.58
C THR A 211 10.94 6.43 2.22
N ILE A 212 10.59 6.94 1.04
CA ILE A 212 11.11 8.24 0.55
C ILE A 212 10.51 9.43 1.31
N LEU A 213 9.29 9.26 1.80
CA LEU A 213 8.57 10.26 2.58
C LEU A 213 7.71 9.52 3.60
N GLY A 214 7.81 9.85 4.88
CA GLY A 214 7.04 9.14 5.91
C GLY A 214 7.15 9.76 7.29
N ASP A 215 7.03 8.93 8.32
CA ASP A 215 7.01 9.34 9.72
C ASP A 215 8.22 8.82 10.52
N GLY A 216 9.27 8.39 9.81
CA GLY A 216 10.49 7.83 10.38
C GLY A 216 10.39 6.35 10.75
N ARG A 217 9.22 5.71 10.62
CA ARG A 217 9.10 4.26 10.83
C ARG A 217 9.61 3.49 9.62
N ARG A 218 10.20 2.32 9.92
CA ARG A 218 10.66 1.36 8.92
C ARG A 218 9.57 0.33 8.63
N TRP A 219 9.29 0.13 7.35
CA TRP A 219 8.42 -0.92 6.85
C TRP A 219 9.23 -1.93 6.04
N HIS A 220 8.82 -3.19 6.08
CA HIS A 220 9.49 -4.28 5.38
C HIS A 220 8.69 -4.80 4.20
N GLN A 221 7.36 -4.92 4.34
CA GLN A 221 6.52 -5.50 3.30
C GLN A 221 5.16 -4.80 3.23
N VAL A 222 4.60 -4.73 2.02
CA VAL A 222 3.20 -4.36 1.78
C VAL A 222 2.51 -5.51 1.05
N ARG A 223 1.36 -5.97 1.54
CA ARG A 223 0.65 -7.13 1.01
C ARG A 223 -0.80 -6.81 0.73
N PHE A 224 -1.22 -7.07 -0.50
CA PHE A 224 -2.56 -6.84 -1.00
C PHE A 224 -3.26 -8.18 -1.15
N ASN A 225 -4.26 -8.42 -0.30
CA ASN A 225 -5.05 -9.64 -0.28
C ASN A 225 -6.52 -9.30 -0.51
N GLU A 226 -7.07 -9.75 -1.63
CA GLU A 226 -8.45 -9.52 -2.01
C GLU A 226 -9.35 -10.63 -1.48
N PHE A 227 -10.54 -10.24 -1.02
CA PHE A 227 -11.58 -11.15 -0.57
C PHE A 227 -12.88 -10.85 -1.32
N PRO A 228 -13.72 -11.87 -1.56
CA PRO A 228 -15.01 -11.70 -2.23
C PRO A 228 -15.96 -10.79 -1.44
N SER A 229 -15.82 -10.74 -0.12
CA SER A 229 -16.69 -9.96 0.76
C SER A 229 -16.02 -9.66 2.10
N ARG A 230 -16.55 -8.68 2.84
CA ARG A 230 -16.11 -8.43 4.22
C ARG A 230 -16.42 -9.61 5.12
N ARG A 231 -17.57 -10.29 4.93
CA ARG A 231 -17.91 -11.50 5.68
C ARG A 231 -16.92 -12.63 5.45
N ALA A 232 -16.46 -12.83 4.21
CA ALA A 232 -15.41 -13.81 3.89
C ALA A 232 -14.12 -13.50 4.67
N PHE A 233 -13.66 -12.26 4.67
CA PHE A 233 -12.47 -11.86 5.44
C PHE A 233 -12.68 -12.04 6.95
N MET A 234 -13.84 -11.65 7.48
CA MET A 234 -14.13 -11.80 8.91
C MET A 234 -14.22 -13.27 9.35
N ALA A 235 -14.66 -14.17 8.48
CA ALA A 235 -14.60 -15.61 8.76
C ALA A 235 -13.15 -16.10 8.95
N VAL A 236 -12.20 -15.60 8.15
CA VAL A 236 -10.77 -15.88 8.35
C VAL A 236 -10.26 -15.29 9.66
N VAL A 237 -10.58 -14.03 9.96
CA VAL A 237 -10.15 -13.35 11.19
C VAL A 237 -10.61 -14.10 12.44
N ASN A 238 -11.81 -14.68 12.39
CA ASN A 238 -12.43 -15.38 13.51
C ASN A 238 -12.12 -16.90 13.56
N ASP A 239 -11.35 -17.45 12.61
CA ASP A 239 -10.97 -18.87 12.65
C ASP A 239 -10.11 -19.15 13.90
N PRO A 240 -10.55 -20.04 14.82
CA PRO A 240 -9.83 -20.34 16.06
C PRO A 240 -8.39 -20.79 15.84
N ARG A 241 -8.12 -21.57 14.78
CA ARG A 241 -6.77 -22.04 14.44
C ARG A 241 -5.86 -20.89 14.05
N ARG A 242 -6.40 -19.93 13.30
CA ARG A 242 -5.69 -18.71 12.90
C ARG A 242 -5.47 -17.77 14.09
N LEU A 243 -6.41 -17.68 15.04
CA LEU A 243 -6.24 -16.92 16.28
C LEU A 243 -5.16 -17.52 17.19
N GLU A 244 -5.08 -18.85 17.30
CA GLU A 244 -4.00 -19.54 18.00
C GLU A 244 -2.65 -19.27 17.33
N ALA A 245 -2.54 -19.53 16.03
CA ALA A 245 -1.32 -19.24 15.26
C ALA A 245 -0.92 -17.76 15.28
N GLN A 246 -1.89 -16.84 15.39
CA GLN A 246 -1.59 -15.41 15.54
C GLN A 246 -0.80 -15.16 16.82
N ARG A 247 -1.26 -15.69 17.96
CA ARG A 247 -0.59 -15.53 19.26
C ARG A 247 0.79 -16.15 19.24
N ASP A 248 0.89 -17.37 18.73
CA ASP A 248 2.13 -18.16 18.79
C ASP A 248 3.21 -17.67 17.82
N HIS A 249 2.81 -16.96 16.75
CA HIS A 249 3.70 -16.67 15.65
C HIS A 249 3.61 -15.24 15.11
N ARG A 250 2.42 -14.74 14.74
CA ARG A 250 2.29 -13.40 14.13
C ARG A 250 2.73 -12.30 15.09
N GLU A 251 2.27 -12.37 16.34
CA GLU A 251 2.59 -11.38 17.37
C GLU A 251 4.06 -11.42 17.78
N VAL A 252 4.70 -12.60 17.68
CA VAL A 252 6.16 -12.75 17.89
C VAL A 252 6.96 -12.14 16.75
N ALA A 253 6.45 -12.19 15.52
CA ALA A 253 7.18 -11.73 14.33
C ALA A 253 7.09 -10.21 14.11
N ILE A 254 5.92 -9.61 14.37
CA ILE A 254 5.58 -8.25 13.96
C ILE A 254 6.11 -7.22 14.96
N ALA A 255 6.85 -6.24 14.44
CA ALA A 255 7.28 -5.07 15.20
C ALA A 255 6.29 -3.90 15.11
N ASP A 256 5.68 -3.70 13.93
CA ASP A 256 4.63 -2.70 13.69
C ASP A 256 3.78 -3.14 12.49
N THR A 257 2.53 -2.69 12.42
CA THR A 257 1.63 -3.05 11.32
C THR A 257 0.53 -2.04 11.11
N TYR A 258 0.17 -1.82 9.84
CA TYR A 258 -1.17 -1.40 9.47
C TYR A 258 -1.94 -2.59 8.87
N THR A 259 -3.23 -2.70 9.21
CA THR A 259 -4.20 -3.54 8.49
C THR A 259 -5.35 -2.66 8.05
N LEU A 260 -5.46 -2.46 6.73
CA LEU A 260 -6.44 -1.59 6.11
C LEU A 260 -7.42 -2.42 5.29
N MET A 261 -8.71 -2.27 5.56
CA MET A 261 -9.79 -2.79 4.73
C MET A 261 -10.20 -1.68 3.77
N THR A 262 -10.09 -1.96 2.47
CA THR A 262 -10.23 -0.93 1.44
C THR A 262 -11.13 -1.37 0.30
N ARG A 263 -11.72 -0.41 -0.40
CA ARG A 263 -12.50 -0.63 -1.62
C ARG A 263 -11.78 0.00 -2.81
N ALA A 264 -11.40 -0.82 -3.77
CA ALA A 264 -10.65 -0.37 -4.93
C ALA A 264 -11.54 0.46 -5.86
N THR A 265 -11.07 1.65 -6.22
CA THR A 265 -11.61 2.47 -7.32
C THR A 265 -10.85 2.22 -8.61
N VAL A 266 -9.57 1.82 -8.50
CA VAL A 266 -8.75 1.24 -9.57
C VAL A 266 -8.16 -0.07 -9.04
N PRO A 267 -8.67 -1.25 -9.44
CA PRO A 267 -8.10 -2.53 -9.01
C PRO A 267 -6.76 -2.80 -9.72
N PHE A 268 -5.96 -3.71 -9.17
CA PHE A 268 -4.80 -4.22 -9.90
C PHE A 268 -5.24 -4.85 -11.21
N ARG A 269 -4.47 -4.62 -12.28
CA ARG A 269 -4.63 -5.37 -13.51
C ARG A 269 -4.14 -6.80 -13.29
N PRO A 270 -4.83 -7.82 -13.83
CA PRO A 270 -4.27 -9.17 -13.89
C PRO A 270 -2.91 -9.12 -14.57
N LEU A 271 -1.91 -9.80 -14.00
CA LEU A 271 -0.63 -9.99 -14.68
C LEU A 271 -0.89 -10.87 -15.90
N SER A 272 -0.84 -10.26 -17.10
CA SER A 272 -0.97 -10.95 -18.38
C SER A 272 0.22 -11.86 -18.68
#